data_AF-A0A8J3C8W3-F1
#
_entry.id   AF-A0A8J3C8W3-F1
#
_cell.length_a   1.000
_cell.length_b   1.000
_cell.length_c   1.000
_cell.angle_alpha   90.00
_cell.angle_beta   90.00
_cell.angle_gamma   90.00
#
_symmetry.space_group_name_H-M   'P 1'
#
loop_
_entity.id
_entity.type
_entity.pdbx_description
1 polymer ?
#
loop_
_entity_poly.entity_id
_entity_poly.type
_entity_poly.pdbx_seq_one_letter_code
_entity_poly.pdbx_strand_id
1 'polypeptide(L)'
;MRTNVLLALTLVVGLLAPPGGQQAGAEPLNPFRYLTDEQGRALVLHGLNNGHSSKESVDAMPWTGREDIAAEAHRLGSNAVRLLMFWAKVEPAPGRYDESYLSALAERARWYGEQGMHVILDMHQDTWGPAVAGHSPNNGAPEWATFFDGLPATSRQPWELTYLEPGVIRAFDHFWGTTGKHPELRQRFAAMWRHVAQRFAREPAILAYDLFNEPFGGTSVWPWFERHRLTPFYQEVIAAIREVDQHRWIVVEPQALGGNWGWTSTLGTLDDPRPGESRLVYSPHLYPILVTVGQPYTGATRSLTRAVLEKWRRANQEVARRLDAPLLLGEFGLNATVPGALDYVDDVTAMTDRMGIGWLYWSNDPGGWGPYAPPLGDGRSEHRQQQGAQRSPETSNPTLLGDGRSEHRHAATRRAAKPGDEQSNEGGWAPLADHLARPYPRAIAGEPVRWGFADGTLKIEFRTKSGVAGPTELFLPRGAFPATPTVNCSTPCEVSWDGGRRVAAVHLGEPTTPGIPVTITARGER
;
A
#
# COMPACT_ATOMS: atom_id res chain seq x y z
N MET A 1 30.37 -13.31 32.84
CA MET A 1 30.43 -11.96 32.24
C MET A 1 29.22 -11.77 31.35
N ARG A 2 28.18 -11.16 31.91
CA ARG A 2 26.94 -10.73 31.24
C ARG A 2 26.90 -9.22 31.44
N THR A 3 27.13 -8.41 30.40
CA THR A 3 26.81 -6.99 30.43
C THR A 3 26.89 -6.37 29.03
N ASN A 4 25.92 -5.49 28.75
CA ASN A 4 25.97 -4.34 27.84
C ASN A 4 25.58 -4.54 26.36
N VAL A 5 24.27 -4.59 26.12
CA VAL A 5 23.65 -3.80 25.03
C VAL A 5 22.37 -3.19 25.60
N LEU A 6 22.49 -2.02 26.25
CA LEU A 6 21.36 -1.18 26.63
C LEU A 6 21.85 0.27 26.70
N LEU A 7 21.83 0.99 25.57
CA LEU A 7 22.04 2.44 25.55
C LEU A 7 21.58 3.03 24.21
N ALA A 8 20.34 3.55 24.20
CA ALA A 8 19.92 4.80 23.56
C ALA A 8 18.38 4.87 23.48
N LEU A 9 17.72 5.05 24.61
CA LEU A 9 16.31 5.44 24.67
C LEU A 9 16.19 6.51 25.76
N THR A 10 16.49 7.75 25.38
CA THR A 10 16.35 8.89 26.28
C THR A 10 14.97 9.51 26.11
N LEU A 11 14.24 9.49 27.22
CA LEU A 11 12.95 10.11 27.54
C LEU A 11 12.73 11.50 26.91
N VAL A 12 11.54 11.71 26.34
CA VAL A 12 10.85 13.00 26.38
C VAL A 12 9.43 12.75 26.90
N VAL A 13 9.22 13.00 28.19
CA VAL A 13 7.89 13.10 28.81
C VAL A 13 7.62 14.59 29.03
N GLY A 14 6.70 15.15 28.24
CA GLY A 14 6.13 16.47 28.45
C GLY A 14 4.62 16.33 28.62
N LEU A 15 4.09 16.90 29.70
CA LEU A 15 2.72 16.73 30.21
C LEU A 15 1.62 16.99 29.16
N LEU A 16 0.65 16.07 29.08
CA LEU A 16 -0.64 16.29 28.42
C LEU A 16 -1.77 16.05 29.43
N ALA A 17 -2.51 17.11 29.74
CA ALA A 17 -3.83 17.00 30.36
C ALA A 17 -4.82 16.43 29.33
N PRO A 18 -5.79 15.60 29.74
CA PRO A 18 -6.76 15.03 28.81
C PRO A 18 -7.78 16.10 28.41
N PRO A 19 -8.09 16.32 27.12
CA PRO A 19 -9.31 17.00 26.74
C PRO A 19 -10.49 16.05 26.97
N GLY A 20 -11.56 16.59 27.56
CA GLY A 20 -12.82 15.89 27.81
C GLY A 20 -13.46 15.38 26.51
N GLY A 21 -14.15 14.24 26.63
CA GLY A 21 -14.82 13.59 25.52
C GLY A 21 -15.92 14.44 24.91
N GLN A 22 -15.81 14.73 23.62
CA GLN A 22 -16.86 15.30 22.80
C GLN A 22 -17.22 14.26 21.74
N GLN A 23 -18.53 14.00 21.57
CA GLN A 23 -19.05 13.01 20.63
C GLN A 23 -18.55 13.29 19.21
N ALA A 24 -18.06 12.25 18.54
CA ALA A 24 -17.46 12.31 17.22
C ALA A 24 -18.52 12.56 16.13
N GLY A 25 -18.87 13.83 15.89
CA GLY A 25 -19.33 14.25 14.58
C GLY A 25 -18.13 14.26 13.62
N ALA A 26 -18.31 13.81 12.38
CA ALA A 26 -17.25 13.89 11.37
C ALA A 26 -16.87 15.37 11.14
N GLU A 27 -15.64 15.75 11.48
CA GLU A 27 -15.07 17.09 11.24
C GLU A 27 -15.03 17.39 9.72
N PRO A 28 -15.19 18.65 9.28
CA PRO A 28 -14.98 19.01 7.88
C PRO A 28 -13.58 18.62 7.39
N LEU A 29 -13.48 18.10 6.18
CA LEU A 29 -12.20 17.76 5.57
C LEU A 29 -11.35 19.03 5.37
N ASN A 30 -10.06 18.94 5.66
CA ASN A 30 -9.11 20.00 5.36
C ASN A 30 -8.78 19.96 3.86
N PRO A 31 -8.92 21.06 3.10
CA PRO A 31 -8.85 20.99 1.64
C PRO A 31 -7.41 20.80 1.17
N PHE A 32 -7.10 19.61 0.68
CA PHE A 32 -6.09 19.35 -0.35
C PHE A 32 -6.82 18.75 -1.57
N ARG A 33 -6.16 18.74 -2.73
CA ARG A 33 -6.77 18.24 -3.98
C ARG A 33 -7.10 16.74 -3.88
N TYR A 34 -7.96 16.24 -4.75
CA TYR A 34 -8.28 14.81 -4.83
C TYR A 34 -7.73 14.20 -6.11
N LEU A 35 -7.35 12.92 -6.05
CA LEU A 35 -7.18 12.13 -7.27
C LEU A 35 -8.52 12.09 -7.98
N THR A 36 -8.49 12.18 -9.31
CA THR A 36 -9.72 12.09 -10.11
C THR A 36 -9.59 11.04 -11.19
N ASP A 37 -10.73 10.45 -11.54
CA ASP A 37 -10.85 9.69 -12.78
C ASP A 37 -11.00 10.61 -14.00
N GLU A 38 -11.19 10.01 -15.18
CA GLU A 38 -11.40 10.73 -16.44
C GLU A 38 -12.71 11.53 -16.47
N GLN A 39 -13.67 11.20 -15.60
CA GLN A 39 -14.94 11.92 -15.46
C GLN A 39 -14.84 13.08 -14.45
N GLY A 40 -13.67 13.31 -13.85
CA GLY A 40 -13.44 14.36 -12.87
C GLY A 40 -13.99 14.06 -11.48
N ARG A 41 -14.47 12.84 -11.22
CA ARG A 41 -14.98 12.43 -9.91
C ARG A 41 -13.81 12.29 -8.94
N ALA A 42 -13.98 12.76 -7.71
CA ALA A 42 -12.98 12.58 -6.66
C ALA A 42 -12.93 11.11 -6.24
N LEU A 43 -11.76 10.48 -6.34
CA LEU A 43 -11.55 9.07 -6.01
C LEU A 43 -11.12 8.91 -4.55
N VAL A 44 -11.74 7.96 -3.87
CA VAL A 44 -11.25 7.43 -2.59
C VAL A 44 -10.84 5.99 -2.86
N LEU A 45 -9.53 5.74 -2.84
CA LEU A 45 -8.98 4.45 -3.24
C LEU A 45 -8.83 3.56 -2.02
N HIS A 46 -9.55 2.44 -1.95
CA HIS A 46 -9.31 1.37 -1.00
C HIS A 46 -8.83 0.13 -1.75
N GLY A 47 -7.78 -0.50 -1.26
CA GLY A 47 -7.19 -1.64 -1.96
C GLY A 47 -6.06 -2.30 -1.20
N LEU A 48 -5.40 -3.23 -1.88
CA LEU A 48 -4.25 -3.96 -1.37
C LEU A 48 -3.01 -3.68 -2.22
N ASN A 49 -1.84 -3.86 -1.61
CA ASN A 49 -0.58 -4.08 -2.33
C ASN A 49 -0.53 -5.54 -2.79
N ASN A 50 -0.17 -5.81 -4.05
CA ASN A 50 0.11 -7.18 -4.50
C ASN A 50 1.52 -7.59 -4.03
N GLY A 51 1.58 -8.14 -2.82
CA GLY A 51 2.74 -7.97 -1.95
C GLY A 51 3.93 -8.88 -2.24
N HIS A 52 4.47 -9.42 -1.15
CA HIS A 52 5.77 -10.08 -1.04
C HIS A 52 5.96 -11.25 -2.02
N SER A 53 4.89 -11.98 -2.36
CA SER A 53 4.95 -13.09 -3.32
C SER A 53 5.62 -12.73 -4.65
N SER A 54 5.41 -11.51 -5.17
CA SER A 54 6.01 -11.06 -6.42
C SER A 54 7.53 -10.86 -6.33
N LYS A 55 8.06 -10.63 -5.13
CA LYS A 55 9.51 -10.53 -4.87
C LYS A 55 10.21 -11.88 -5.00
N GLU A 56 9.47 -12.96 -4.77
CA GLU A 56 9.97 -14.34 -4.68
C GLU A 56 9.56 -15.24 -5.86
N SER A 57 8.50 -14.90 -6.59
CA SER A 57 7.97 -15.72 -7.68
C SER A 57 8.94 -15.80 -8.87
N VAL A 58 8.91 -16.91 -9.62
CA VAL A 58 9.84 -17.11 -10.76
C VAL A 58 9.62 -16.06 -11.86
N ASP A 59 8.37 -15.67 -12.08
CA ASP A 59 7.94 -14.71 -13.11
C ASP A 59 7.82 -13.27 -12.59
N ALA A 60 8.12 -13.03 -11.31
CA ALA A 60 7.94 -11.76 -10.63
C ALA A 60 6.49 -11.22 -10.67
N MET A 61 5.50 -12.10 -10.84
CA MET A 61 4.08 -11.79 -10.73
C MET A 61 3.53 -12.15 -9.35
N PRO A 62 2.45 -11.48 -8.88
CA PRO A 62 1.80 -11.86 -7.63
C PRO A 62 1.10 -13.21 -7.73
N TRP A 63 0.91 -13.85 -6.58
CA TRP A 63 0.26 -15.16 -6.47
C TRP A 63 -1.20 -15.18 -6.94
N THR A 64 -1.88 -14.02 -6.89
CA THR A 64 -3.31 -13.93 -7.21
C THR A 64 -3.56 -14.37 -8.63
N GLY A 65 -4.76 -14.85 -8.93
CA GLY A 65 -5.31 -15.04 -10.27
C GLY A 65 -6.47 -14.07 -10.55
N ARG A 66 -7.10 -14.21 -11.72
CA ARG A 66 -8.30 -13.42 -12.09
C ARG A 66 -9.45 -13.61 -11.08
N GLU A 67 -9.65 -14.83 -10.61
CA GLU A 67 -10.71 -15.17 -9.64
C GLU A 67 -10.44 -14.57 -8.26
N ASP A 68 -9.18 -14.60 -7.79
CA ASP A 68 -8.80 -14.00 -6.51
C ASP A 68 -9.01 -12.48 -6.52
N ILE A 69 -8.72 -11.82 -7.64
CA ILE A 69 -8.94 -10.38 -7.83
C ILE A 69 -10.44 -10.05 -7.81
N ALA A 70 -11.26 -10.84 -8.50
CA ALA A 70 -12.72 -10.68 -8.44
C ALA A 70 -13.25 -10.90 -7.02
N ALA A 71 -12.74 -11.91 -6.31
CA ALA A 71 -13.08 -12.17 -4.92
C ALA A 71 -12.70 -11.01 -4.00
N GLU A 72 -11.52 -10.39 -4.19
CA GLU A 72 -11.08 -9.19 -3.48
C GLU A 72 -12.04 -8.01 -3.69
N ALA A 73 -12.32 -7.67 -4.94
CA ALA A 73 -13.21 -6.57 -5.31
C ALA A 73 -14.61 -6.76 -4.69
N HIS A 74 -15.12 -8.00 -4.69
CA HIS A 74 -16.44 -8.32 -4.15
C HIS A 74 -16.47 -8.36 -2.61
N ARG A 75 -15.42 -8.90 -1.98
CA ARG A 75 -15.37 -9.12 -0.54
C ARG A 75 -15.03 -7.86 0.24
N LEU A 76 -14.00 -7.15 -0.22
CA LEU A 76 -13.44 -5.98 0.45
C LEU A 76 -14.01 -4.68 -0.13
N GLY A 77 -14.57 -4.73 -1.34
CA GLY A 77 -14.95 -3.52 -2.06
C GLY A 77 -13.77 -2.76 -2.62
N SER A 78 -12.61 -3.42 -2.79
CA SER A 78 -11.42 -2.80 -3.34
C SER A 78 -11.73 -2.14 -4.68
N ASN A 79 -11.31 -0.90 -4.85
CA ASN A 79 -11.38 -0.17 -6.12
C ASN A 79 -10.00 0.25 -6.62
N ALA A 80 -8.93 -0.20 -5.95
CA ALA A 80 -7.57 0.05 -6.35
C ALA A 80 -6.64 -1.12 -5.99
N VAL A 81 -5.49 -1.18 -6.66
CA VAL A 81 -4.36 -2.04 -6.30
C VAL A 81 -3.06 -1.25 -6.49
N ARG A 82 -2.12 -1.40 -5.56
CA ARG A 82 -0.71 -1.03 -5.78
C ARG A 82 -0.01 -2.26 -6.35
N LEU A 83 0.23 -2.24 -7.66
CA LEU A 83 0.82 -3.32 -8.43
C LEU A 83 2.34 -3.16 -8.49
N LEU A 84 3.06 -3.91 -7.66
CA LEU A 84 4.51 -4.00 -7.62
C LEU A 84 5.08 -4.43 -8.97
N MET A 85 6.07 -3.66 -9.40
CA MET A 85 6.99 -3.99 -10.48
C MET A 85 8.42 -3.67 -10.04
N PHE A 86 9.41 -4.28 -10.68
CA PHE A 86 10.80 -4.17 -10.23
C PHE A 86 11.72 -3.69 -11.36
N TRP A 87 12.63 -2.76 -11.05
CA TRP A 87 13.58 -2.25 -12.04
C TRP A 87 14.43 -3.38 -12.61
N ALA A 88 14.82 -4.35 -11.77
CA ALA A 88 15.56 -5.53 -12.18
C ALA A 88 14.85 -6.39 -13.24
N LYS A 89 13.52 -6.33 -13.29
CA LYS A 89 12.69 -7.07 -14.26
C LYS A 89 12.29 -6.21 -15.46
N VAL A 90 12.11 -4.92 -15.28
CA VAL A 90 11.85 -4.00 -16.40
C VAL A 90 13.10 -3.84 -17.27
N GLU A 91 14.28 -3.68 -16.68
CA GLU A 91 15.54 -3.43 -17.38
C GLU A 91 16.63 -4.44 -16.93
N PRO A 92 16.52 -5.72 -17.32
CA PRO A 92 17.43 -6.77 -16.86
C PRO A 92 18.89 -6.56 -17.32
N ALA A 93 19.12 -5.76 -18.36
CA ALA A 93 20.45 -5.32 -18.79
C ALA A 93 20.39 -3.84 -19.19
N PRO A 94 21.51 -3.07 -19.10
CA PRO A 94 21.49 -1.64 -19.33
C PRO A 94 20.92 -1.27 -20.71
N GLY A 95 19.80 -0.53 -20.72
CA GLY A 95 19.07 -0.10 -21.91
C GLY A 95 18.31 -1.21 -22.65
N ARG A 96 18.18 -2.40 -22.07
CA ARG A 96 17.39 -3.50 -22.64
C ARG A 96 16.16 -3.75 -21.77
N TYR A 97 14.99 -3.42 -22.31
CA TYR A 97 13.73 -3.57 -21.59
C TYR A 97 13.07 -4.93 -21.88
N ASP A 98 12.50 -5.55 -20.85
CA ASP A 98 11.77 -6.81 -20.98
C ASP A 98 10.29 -6.58 -21.32
N GLU A 99 9.98 -6.57 -22.61
CA GLU A 99 8.60 -6.42 -23.10
C GLU A 99 7.67 -7.56 -22.70
N SER A 100 8.22 -8.75 -22.41
CA SER A 100 7.41 -9.89 -21.99
C SER A 100 6.90 -9.70 -20.56
N TYR A 101 7.77 -9.23 -19.66
CA TYR A 101 7.41 -8.84 -18.31
C TYR A 101 6.38 -7.70 -18.29
N LEU A 102 6.60 -6.64 -19.08
CA LEU A 102 5.64 -5.54 -19.20
C LEU A 102 4.28 -6.00 -19.77
N SER A 103 4.27 -7.03 -20.62
CA SER A 103 3.04 -7.60 -21.15
C SER A 103 2.29 -8.44 -20.10
N ALA A 104 3.00 -9.18 -19.25
CA ALA A 104 2.40 -9.88 -18.11
C ALA A 104 1.78 -8.89 -17.09
N LEU A 105 2.47 -7.78 -16.81
CA LEU A 105 1.93 -6.69 -15.98
C LEU A 105 0.66 -6.06 -16.60
N ALA A 106 0.66 -5.84 -17.92
CA ALA A 106 -0.52 -5.29 -18.61
C ALA A 106 -1.72 -6.27 -18.58
N GLU A 107 -1.47 -7.57 -18.76
CA GLU A 107 -2.51 -8.57 -18.59
C GLU A 107 -3.08 -8.57 -17.16
N ARG A 108 -2.20 -8.55 -16.17
CA ARG A 108 -2.58 -8.46 -14.76
C ARG A 108 -3.42 -7.22 -14.48
N ALA A 109 -2.99 -6.06 -14.98
CA ALA A 109 -3.70 -4.80 -14.83
C ALA A 109 -5.11 -4.84 -15.44
N ARG A 110 -5.30 -5.52 -16.57
CA ARG A 110 -6.63 -5.70 -17.17
C ARG A 110 -7.56 -6.52 -16.30
N TRP A 111 -7.06 -7.54 -15.60
CA TRP A 111 -7.88 -8.35 -14.69
C TRP A 111 -8.44 -7.47 -13.55
N TYR A 112 -7.64 -6.54 -13.03
CA TYR A 112 -8.11 -5.52 -12.09
C TYR A 112 -9.11 -4.55 -12.73
N GLY A 113 -8.82 -4.06 -13.94
CA GLY A 113 -9.71 -3.16 -14.67
C GLY A 113 -11.09 -3.74 -14.95
N GLU A 114 -11.19 -5.04 -15.23
CA GLU A 114 -12.48 -5.75 -15.40
C GLU A 114 -13.36 -5.74 -14.14
N GLN A 115 -12.75 -5.64 -12.95
CA GLN A 115 -13.48 -5.49 -11.68
C GLN A 115 -13.78 -4.02 -11.34
N GLY A 116 -13.42 -3.08 -12.24
CA GLY A 116 -13.53 -1.65 -12.00
C GLY A 116 -12.52 -1.14 -10.96
N MET A 117 -11.34 -1.78 -10.87
CA MET A 117 -10.25 -1.34 -10.00
C MET A 117 -9.23 -0.51 -10.77
N HIS A 118 -8.66 0.46 -10.08
CA HIS A 118 -7.57 1.31 -10.54
C HIS A 118 -6.21 0.71 -10.18
N VAL A 119 -5.28 0.66 -11.12
CA VAL A 119 -3.95 0.07 -10.92
C VAL A 119 -2.92 1.18 -10.75
N ILE A 120 -2.18 1.15 -9.65
CA ILE A 120 -1.01 2.01 -9.43
C ILE A 120 0.22 1.13 -9.65
N LEU A 121 1.01 1.40 -10.70
CA LEU A 121 2.25 0.65 -10.92
C LEU A 121 3.34 1.20 -10.02
N ASP A 122 3.86 0.37 -9.13
CA ASP A 122 4.85 0.75 -8.12
C ASP A 122 6.23 0.18 -8.47
N MET A 123 7.21 1.05 -8.65
CA MET A 123 8.61 0.67 -8.83
C MET A 123 9.23 0.31 -7.48
N HIS A 124 8.98 -0.93 -7.10
CA HIS A 124 9.20 -1.42 -5.76
C HIS A 124 10.65 -1.82 -5.51
N GLN A 125 11.14 -1.50 -4.32
CA GLN A 125 12.42 -1.96 -3.79
C GLN A 125 12.35 -2.01 -2.27
N ASP A 126 12.98 -3.04 -1.70
CA ASP A 126 13.48 -3.04 -0.33
C ASP A 126 15.00 -3.16 -0.34
N THR A 127 15.68 -2.41 0.51
CA THR A 127 17.11 -2.61 0.77
C THR A 127 17.96 -2.64 -0.52
N TRP A 128 17.55 -1.86 -1.53
CA TRP A 128 18.16 -1.73 -2.85
C TRP A 128 17.75 -2.76 -3.91
N GLY A 129 18.12 -4.05 -3.77
CA GLY A 129 17.92 -5.02 -4.85
C GLY A 129 18.44 -6.44 -4.60
N PRO A 130 18.39 -7.34 -5.60
CA PRO A 130 18.66 -8.77 -5.44
C PRO A 130 20.15 -9.09 -5.29
N ALA A 131 21.03 -8.13 -5.60
CA ALA A 131 22.47 -8.26 -5.39
C ALA A 131 22.86 -8.22 -3.89
N VAL A 132 21.97 -7.78 -3.00
CA VAL A 132 22.17 -7.89 -1.55
C VAL A 132 22.07 -9.36 -1.16
N ALA A 133 23.10 -9.90 -0.52
CA ALA A 133 23.19 -11.33 -0.25
C ALA A 133 22.07 -11.79 0.70
N GLY A 134 21.32 -12.82 0.29
CA GLY A 134 20.18 -13.37 1.06
C GLY A 134 18.90 -12.54 0.95
N HIS A 135 18.80 -11.67 -0.05
CA HIS A 135 17.60 -10.90 -0.37
C HIS A 135 16.78 -11.54 -1.51
N SER A 136 15.53 -11.09 -1.69
CA SER A 136 14.59 -11.62 -2.68
C SER A 136 15.12 -11.47 -4.12
N PRO A 137 14.90 -12.46 -5.00
CA PRO A 137 15.53 -12.52 -6.34
C PRO A 137 15.01 -11.48 -7.34
N ASN A 138 13.81 -10.94 -7.13
CA ASN A 138 13.21 -9.98 -8.08
C ASN A 138 13.24 -8.53 -7.62
N ASN A 139 13.42 -8.32 -6.32
CA ASN A 139 13.22 -7.03 -5.68
C ASN A 139 14.15 -5.94 -6.25
N GLY A 140 13.62 -4.73 -6.47
CA GLY A 140 14.41 -3.52 -6.63
C GLY A 140 15.31 -3.43 -7.87
N ALA A 141 16.50 -2.86 -7.66
CA ALA A 141 17.45 -2.50 -8.71
C ALA A 141 18.21 -3.71 -9.30
N PRO A 142 18.48 -3.77 -10.61
CA PRO A 142 19.24 -4.86 -11.21
C PRO A 142 20.69 -4.91 -10.70
N GLU A 143 21.31 -6.09 -10.81
CA GLU A 143 22.71 -6.30 -10.43
C GLU A 143 23.67 -5.34 -11.16
N TRP A 144 23.45 -5.09 -12.44
CA TRP A 144 24.28 -4.16 -13.23
C TRP A 144 24.20 -2.71 -12.73
N ALA A 145 23.14 -2.35 -12.01
CA ALA A 145 22.94 -1.03 -11.41
C ALA A 145 23.41 -0.97 -9.95
N THR A 146 23.99 -2.05 -9.42
CA THR A 146 24.30 -2.20 -7.99
C THR A 146 25.81 -2.18 -7.74
N PHE A 147 26.27 -1.15 -7.02
CA PHE A 147 27.69 -0.95 -6.73
C PHE A 147 27.93 -0.87 -5.21
N PHE A 148 28.57 -1.87 -4.63
CA PHE A 148 28.88 -1.89 -3.18
C PHE A 148 30.30 -1.40 -2.85
N ASP A 149 31.16 -1.18 -3.85
CA ASP A 149 32.59 -0.84 -3.68
C ASP A 149 33.35 -1.83 -2.75
N GLY A 150 32.99 -3.11 -2.79
CA GLY A 150 33.59 -4.16 -1.95
C GLY A 150 33.14 -4.14 -0.48
N LEU A 151 32.17 -3.31 -0.12
CA LEU A 151 31.60 -3.26 1.23
C LEU A 151 30.59 -4.39 1.45
N PRO A 152 30.40 -4.86 2.71
CA PRO A 152 29.44 -5.90 3.01
C PRO A 152 28.01 -5.43 2.76
N ALA A 153 27.22 -6.30 2.11
CA ALA A 153 25.80 -6.11 1.83
C ALA A 153 25.09 -7.46 2.03
N THR A 154 24.86 -7.82 3.29
CA THR A 154 24.22 -9.09 3.66
C THR A 154 22.94 -8.83 4.42
N SER A 155 21.86 -9.52 4.04
CA SER A 155 20.57 -9.49 4.73
C SER A 155 20.73 -9.70 6.25
N ARG A 156 20.06 -8.87 7.03
CA ARG A 156 20.05 -8.87 8.50
C ARG A 156 18.69 -9.29 9.05
N GLN A 157 18.65 -9.55 10.35
CA GLN A 157 17.42 -9.82 11.08
C GLN A 157 17.33 -8.89 12.30
N PRO A 158 16.23 -8.14 12.47
CA PRO A 158 15.12 -8.01 11.52
C PRO A 158 15.57 -7.33 10.21
N TRP A 159 14.84 -7.57 9.11
CA TRP A 159 15.28 -7.28 7.74
C TRP A 159 15.58 -5.79 7.50
N GLU A 160 14.91 -4.89 8.22
CA GLU A 160 15.07 -3.45 8.14
C GLU A 160 16.51 -3.02 8.47
N LEU A 161 17.21 -3.79 9.31
CA LEU A 161 18.62 -3.52 9.64
C LEU A 161 19.55 -3.66 8.43
N THR A 162 19.10 -4.31 7.36
CA THR A 162 19.86 -4.45 6.11
C THR A 162 20.10 -3.09 5.45
N TYR A 163 19.21 -2.10 5.63
CA TYR A 163 19.44 -0.72 5.17
C TYR A 163 20.69 -0.07 5.78
N LEU A 164 21.15 -0.58 6.93
CA LEU A 164 22.34 -0.07 7.62
C LEU A 164 23.62 -0.80 7.20
N GLU A 165 23.54 -1.82 6.34
CA GLU A 165 24.74 -2.46 5.80
C GLU A 165 25.55 -1.47 4.95
N PRO A 166 26.88 -1.37 5.16
CA PRO A 166 27.72 -0.39 4.45
C PRO A 166 27.62 -0.46 2.92
N GLY A 167 27.48 -1.66 2.35
CA GLY A 167 27.30 -1.84 0.91
C GLY A 167 25.94 -1.35 0.43
N VAL A 168 24.87 -1.58 1.19
CA VAL A 168 23.52 -1.09 0.86
C VAL A 168 23.50 0.43 0.89
N ILE A 169 24.05 1.05 1.93
CA ILE A 169 24.23 2.51 2.03
C ILE A 169 25.00 3.03 0.81
N ARG A 170 26.09 2.35 0.43
CA ARG A 170 26.91 2.74 -0.73
C ARG A 170 26.15 2.66 -2.05
N ALA A 171 25.29 1.66 -2.24
CA ALA A 171 24.49 1.53 -3.45
C ALA A 171 23.53 2.74 -3.61
N PHE A 172 22.84 3.12 -2.53
CA PHE A 172 22.02 4.33 -2.52
C PHE A 172 22.85 5.61 -2.72
N ASP A 173 24.01 5.73 -2.08
CA ASP A 173 24.88 6.90 -2.27
C ASP A 173 25.32 7.08 -3.73
N HIS A 174 25.59 5.98 -4.44
CA HIS A 174 25.91 6.02 -5.86
C HIS A 174 24.71 6.45 -6.70
N PHE A 175 23.53 5.88 -6.43
CA PHE A 175 22.29 6.23 -7.12
C PHE A 175 21.93 7.71 -6.96
N TRP A 176 21.97 8.23 -5.73
CA TRP A 176 21.65 9.63 -5.46
C TRP A 176 22.72 10.61 -5.95
N GLY A 177 23.84 10.11 -6.49
CA GLY A 177 24.98 10.90 -6.90
C GLY A 177 25.71 11.55 -5.72
N THR A 178 25.60 10.97 -4.52
CA THR A 178 26.32 11.40 -3.32
C THR A 178 27.82 11.16 -3.49
N THR A 179 28.20 10.06 -4.15
CA THR A 179 29.62 9.77 -4.46
C THR A 179 30.13 10.48 -5.71
N GLY A 180 29.23 10.94 -6.58
CA GLY A 180 29.56 11.52 -7.89
C GLY A 180 30.09 10.52 -8.94
N LYS A 181 30.13 9.22 -8.64
CA LYS A 181 30.76 8.20 -9.51
C LYS A 181 29.85 7.62 -10.58
N HIS A 182 28.55 7.53 -10.30
CA HIS A 182 27.58 6.81 -11.14
C HIS A 182 26.38 7.66 -11.57
N PRO A 183 26.58 8.82 -12.24
CA PRO A 183 25.48 9.68 -12.69
C PRO A 183 24.54 8.97 -13.70
N GLU A 184 25.03 7.94 -14.40
CA GLU A 184 24.25 7.16 -15.36
C GLU A 184 23.08 6.40 -14.74
N LEU A 185 23.13 6.07 -13.44
CA LEU A 185 22.09 5.28 -12.80
C LEU A 185 20.74 5.98 -12.80
N ARG A 186 20.70 7.27 -12.44
CA ARG A 186 19.49 8.09 -12.47
C ARG A 186 18.99 8.30 -13.90
N GLN A 187 19.91 8.50 -14.85
CA GLN A 187 19.56 8.65 -16.27
C GLN A 187 18.89 7.39 -16.81
N ARG A 188 19.42 6.21 -16.46
CA ARG A 188 18.82 4.91 -16.81
C ARG A 188 17.47 4.72 -16.16
N PHE A 189 17.34 5.03 -14.88
CA PHE A 189 16.09 4.93 -14.16
C PHE A 189 14.99 5.82 -14.76
N ALA A 190 15.31 7.08 -15.10
CA ALA A 190 14.39 7.98 -15.79
C ALA A 190 14.02 7.48 -17.20
N ALA A 191 14.99 6.97 -17.96
CA ALA A 191 14.74 6.38 -19.29
C ALA A 191 13.84 5.13 -19.20
N MET A 192 14.06 4.29 -18.19
CA MET A 192 13.24 3.11 -17.88
C MET A 192 11.80 3.53 -17.56
N TRP A 193 11.61 4.54 -16.69
CA TRP A 193 10.28 5.05 -16.38
C TRP A 193 9.56 5.65 -17.58
N ARG A 194 10.27 6.40 -18.43
CA ARG A 194 9.73 6.86 -19.71
C ARG A 194 9.29 5.70 -20.59
N HIS A 195 10.05 4.61 -20.64
CA HIS A 195 9.68 3.41 -21.39
C HIS A 195 8.43 2.73 -20.83
N VAL A 196 8.34 2.55 -19.50
CA VAL A 196 7.15 2.04 -18.81
C VAL A 196 5.94 2.92 -19.10
N ALA A 197 6.06 4.25 -18.92
CA ALA A 197 4.98 5.18 -19.20
C ALA A 197 4.50 5.10 -20.66
N GLN A 198 5.43 5.05 -21.62
CA GLN A 198 5.08 4.87 -23.03
C GLN A 198 4.29 3.57 -23.29
N ARG A 199 4.67 2.48 -22.61
CA ARG A 199 4.01 1.17 -22.73
C ARG A 199 2.61 1.14 -22.12
N PHE A 200 2.37 1.91 -21.06
CA PHE A 200 1.14 1.89 -20.28
C PHE A 200 0.23 3.10 -20.49
N ALA A 201 0.66 4.12 -21.24
CA ALA A 201 -0.12 5.34 -21.49
C ALA A 201 -1.53 5.07 -22.03
N ARG A 202 -1.73 3.96 -22.75
CA ARG A 202 -3.03 3.56 -23.34
C ARG A 202 -3.74 2.41 -22.62
N GLU A 203 -3.23 1.93 -21.48
CA GLU A 203 -3.84 0.82 -20.73
C GLU A 203 -4.88 1.37 -19.74
N PRO A 204 -6.20 1.29 -19.97
CA PRO A 204 -7.19 2.06 -19.21
C PRO A 204 -7.20 1.78 -17.71
N ALA A 205 -6.82 0.58 -17.29
CA ALA A 205 -6.79 0.20 -15.88
C ALA A 205 -5.74 0.97 -15.06
N ILE A 206 -4.65 1.46 -15.68
CA ILE A 206 -3.56 2.14 -14.96
C ILE A 206 -3.99 3.52 -14.48
N LEU A 207 -4.15 3.78 -13.19
CA LEU A 207 -4.43 5.15 -12.73
C LEU A 207 -3.16 5.98 -12.58
N ALA A 208 -2.10 5.37 -12.05
CA ALA A 208 -0.92 6.11 -11.63
C ALA A 208 0.40 5.32 -11.72
N TYR A 209 1.50 6.07 -11.69
CA TYR A 209 2.88 5.58 -11.61
C TYR A 209 3.50 6.00 -10.28
N ASP A 210 3.81 5.05 -9.40
CA ASP A 210 4.48 5.28 -8.13
C ASP A 210 5.98 5.08 -8.27
N LEU A 211 6.71 6.20 -8.20
CA LEU A 211 8.02 6.35 -8.83
C LEU A 211 9.14 5.54 -8.17
N PHE A 212 9.07 5.38 -6.85
CA PHE A 212 10.14 4.77 -6.08
C PHE A 212 9.63 4.42 -4.68
N ASN A 213 9.48 3.13 -4.39
CA ASN A 213 9.06 2.67 -3.07
C ASN A 213 10.09 3.02 -1.98
N GLU A 214 9.62 3.60 -0.88
CA GLU A 214 10.36 3.88 0.34
C GLU A 214 11.79 4.44 0.13
N PRO A 215 11.94 5.64 -0.47
CA PRO A 215 13.25 6.23 -0.72
C PRO A 215 14.13 6.29 0.54
N PHE A 216 15.33 5.70 0.45
CA PHE A 216 16.33 5.73 1.50
C PHE A 216 17.58 6.50 1.03
N GLY A 217 17.99 7.51 1.79
CA GLY A 217 19.01 8.47 1.35
C GLY A 217 20.47 8.04 1.48
N GLY A 218 20.73 6.82 1.96
CA GLY A 218 22.09 6.36 2.26
C GLY A 218 22.72 7.24 3.34
N THR A 219 23.87 7.85 3.03
CA THR A 219 24.55 8.79 3.94
C THR A 219 23.90 10.18 3.98
N SER A 220 23.08 10.52 2.98
CA SER A 220 22.27 11.73 3.04
C SER A 220 21.03 11.44 3.87
N VAL A 221 20.92 12.06 5.04
CA VAL A 221 19.80 11.83 5.97
C VAL A 221 18.85 13.02 6.02
N TRP A 222 17.74 12.87 6.75
CA TRP A 222 16.80 13.96 7.02
C TRP A 222 17.50 15.11 7.79
N PRO A 223 17.21 16.39 7.48
CA PRO A 223 16.25 16.91 6.50
C PRO A 223 16.84 17.19 5.09
N TRP A 224 18.07 16.76 4.81
CA TRP A 224 18.78 17.16 3.58
C TRP A 224 18.47 16.29 2.37
N PHE A 225 18.27 14.98 2.59
CA PHE A 225 18.05 14.03 1.51
C PHE A 225 16.89 14.41 0.59
N GLU A 226 15.71 14.64 1.15
CA GLU A 226 14.54 14.89 0.32
C GLU A 226 14.70 16.17 -0.50
N ARG A 227 15.19 17.25 0.12
CA ARG A 227 15.37 18.55 -0.53
C ARG A 227 16.42 18.54 -1.64
N HIS A 228 17.56 17.91 -1.38
CA HIS A 228 18.74 18.07 -2.23
C HIS A 228 18.98 16.90 -3.19
N ARG A 229 18.33 15.75 -2.95
CA ARG A 229 18.51 14.54 -3.76
C ARG A 229 17.19 14.01 -4.32
N LEU A 230 16.21 13.77 -3.45
CA LEU A 230 14.95 13.14 -3.86
C LEU A 230 14.08 14.05 -4.73
N THR A 231 13.90 15.32 -4.36
CA THR A 231 13.10 16.28 -5.15
C THR A 231 13.67 16.49 -6.55
N PRO A 232 14.98 16.77 -6.75
CA PRO A 232 15.56 16.85 -8.09
C PRO A 232 15.41 15.55 -8.88
N PHE A 233 15.56 14.40 -8.23
CA PHE A 233 15.35 13.10 -8.87
C PHE A 233 13.92 12.92 -9.35
N TYR A 234 12.91 13.19 -8.52
CA TYR A 234 11.53 13.12 -8.96
C TYR A 234 11.24 14.08 -10.11
N GLN A 235 11.78 15.30 -10.07
CA GLN A 235 11.60 16.27 -11.16
C GLN A 235 12.12 15.73 -12.50
N GLU A 236 13.27 15.07 -12.50
CA GLU A 236 13.85 14.42 -13.70
C GLU A 236 12.95 13.30 -14.22
N VAL A 237 12.48 12.41 -13.34
CA VAL A 237 11.63 11.27 -13.72
C VAL A 237 10.25 11.75 -14.20
N ILE A 238 9.64 12.74 -13.52
CA ILE A 238 8.38 13.36 -13.93
C ILE A 238 8.51 13.96 -15.34
N ALA A 239 9.57 14.73 -15.59
CA ALA A 239 9.81 15.32 -16.91
C ALA A 239 9.91 14.23 -17.98
N ALA A 240 10.66 13.16 -17.72
CA ALA A 240 10.83 12.04 -18.65
C ALA A 240 9.50 11.31 -18.95
N ILE A 241 8.68 11.04 -17.92
CA ILE A 241 7.35 10.44 -18.10
C ILE A 241 6.43 11.36 -18.92
N ARG A 242 6.46 12.67 -18.63
CA ARG A 242 5.68 13.68 -19.36
C ARG A 242 6.19 13.95 -20.78
N GLU A 243 7.23 13.28 -21.27
CA GLU A 243 7.51 13.27 -22.71
C GLU A 243 6.53 12.36 -23.48
N VAL A 244 5.95 11.37 -22.81
CA VAL A 244 5.18 10.28 -23.45
C VAL A 244 3.77 10.11 -22.88
N ASP A 245 3.48 10.60 -21.68
CA ASP A 245 2.18 10.46 -21.03
C ASP A 245 1.74 11.73 -20.27
N GLN A 246 0.70 12.40 -20.78
CA GLN A 246 0.10 13.62 -20.19
C GLN A 246 -1.05 13.37 -19.22
N HIS A 247 -1.47 12.11 -19.07
CA HIS A 247 -2.75 11.75 -18.48
C HIS A 247 -2.58 11.04 -17.14
N ARG A 248 -1.69 10.06 -17.00
CA ARG A 248 -1.63 9.28 -15.76
C ARG A 248 -1.15 10.13 -14.59
N TRP A 249 -1.69 9.84 -13.40
CA TRP A 249 -1.17 10.43 -12.18
C TRP A 249 0.25 9.93 -11.90
N ILE A 250 1.09 10.76 -11.30
CA ILE A 250 2.42 10.35 -10.85
C ILE A 250 2.44 10.47 -9.33
N VAL A 251 2.74 9.37 -8.66
CA VAL A 251 2.82 9.27 -7.21
C VAL A 251 4.28 9.44 -6.78
N VAL A 252 4.47 10.29 -5.77
CA VAL A 252 5.77 10.54 -5.14
C VAL A 252 5.70 10.25 -3.65
N GLU A 253 6.69 9.51 -3.17
CA GLU A 253 6.80 9.14 -1.76
C GLU A 253 7.82 10.05 -1.03
N PRO A 254 7.62 10.37 0.26
CA PRO A 254 8.67 10.93 1.10
C PRO A 254 9.74 9.87 1.41
N GLN A 255 10.83 10.25 2.07
CA GLN A 255 11.71 9.22 2.63
C GLN A 255 11.00 8.37 3.70
N ALA A 256 11.20 7.05 3.69
CA ALA A 256 10.50 6.15 4.62
C ALA A 256 11.05 6.26 6.05
N LEU A 257 12.38 6.26 6.22
CA LEU A 257 13.00 6.32 7.54
C LEU A 257 12.62 7.61 8.27
N GLY A 258 11.94 7.48 9.41
CA GLY A 258 11.36 8.59 10.16
C GLY A 258 10.01 9.07 9.63
N GLY A 259 9.83 9.17 8.30
CA GLY A 259 8.57 9.56 7.66
C GLY A 259 7.42 8.63 8.05
N ASN A 260 7.64 7.31 8.01
CA ASN A 260 6.68 6.29 8.40
C ASN A 260 6.26 6.38 9.89
N TRP A 261 7.06 7.08 10.71
CA TRP A 261 6.80 7.33 12.14
C TRP A 261 6.25 8.73 12.42
N GLY A 262 5.89 9.47 11.37
CA GLY A 262 5.29 10.80 11.45
C GLY A 262 6.31 11.95 11.58
N TRP A 263 7.55 11.78 11.15
CA TRP A 263 8.41 12.93 10.88
C TRP A 263 7.86 13.70 9.67
N THR A 264 7.94 15.03 9.72
CA THR A 264 7.47 15.86 8.62
C THR A 264 8.43 15.74 7.44
N SER A 265 7.88 15.37 6.27
CA SER A 265 8.63 15.35 5.02
C SER A 265 9.05 16.77 4.62
N THR A 266 10.27 16.84 4.13
CA THR A 266 10.94 18.02 3.62
C THR A 266 11.00 18.05 2.09
N LEU A 267 10.34 17.11 1.42
CA LEU A 267 10.22 17.05 -0.04
C LEU A 267 9.81 18.41 -0.62
N GLY A 268 10.59 18.96 -1.54
CA GLY A 268 10.28 20.24 -2.19
C GLY A 268 9.09 20.18 -3.14
N THR A 269 8.62 21.34 -3.57
CA THR A 269 7.59 21.45 -4.62
C THR A 269 8.13 20.85 -5.93
N LEU A 270 7.23 20.18 -6.66
CA LEU A 270 7.51 19.53 -7.94
C LEU A 270 6.62 20.14 -9.01
N ASP A 271 7.20 20.40 -10.18
CA ASP A 271 6.47 20.92 -11.32
C ASP A 271 6.03 19.76 -12.22
N ASP A 272 4.72 19.69 -12.50
CA ASP A 272 4.18 18.81 -13.54
C ASP A 272 4.12 19.59 -14.86
N PRO A 273 4.99 19.29 -15.86
CA PRO A 273 5.03 20.04 -17.11
C PRO A 273 3.80 19.80 -18.02
N ARG A 274 2.83 18.97 -17.59
CA ARG A 274 1.60 18.75 -18.34
C ARG A 274 0.78 20.05 -18.49
N PRO A 275 -0.02 20.19 -19.55
CA PRO A 275 -1.00 21.26 -19.64
C PRO A 275 -2.12 21.11 -18.59
N GLY A 276 -2.52 22.24 -17.98
CA GLY A 276 -3.61 22.30 -17.00
C GLY A 276 -3.16 21.99 -15.58
N GLU A 277 -4.07 21.46 -14.76
CA GLU A 277 -3.76 21.18 -13.35
C GLU A 277 -2.70 20.08 -13.18
N SER A 278 -1.85 20.17 -12.17
CA SER A 278 -0.90 19.10 -11.84
C SER A 278 -1.62 17.75 -11.58
N ARG A 279 -1.02 16.65 -12.06
CA ARG A 279 -1.44 15.27 -11.74
C ARG A 279 -0.36 14.56 -10.92
N LEU A 280 0.17 15.24 -9.91
CA LEU A 280 1.08 14.66 -8.92
C LEU A 280 0.31 14.30 -7.64
N VAL A 281 0.64 13.16 -7.03
CA VAL A 281 0.06 12.64 -5.79
C VAL A 281 1.16 12.44 -4.77
N TYR A 282 0.93 12.87 -3.54
CA TYR A 282 1.84 12.59 -2.43
C TYR A 282 1.38 11.33 -1.69
N SER A 283 2.25 10.32 -1.58
CA SER A 283 1.91 9.02 -1.00
C SER A 283 2.89 8.60 0.10
N PRO A 284 2.67 9.00 1.36
CA PRO A 284 3.42 8.49 2.50
C PRO A 284 2.97 7.08 2.92
N HIS A 285 3.84 6.36 3.62
CA HIS A 285 3.51 5.11 4.33
C HIS A 285 3.36 5.34 5.83
N LEU A 286 2.79 4.35 6.52
CA LEU A 286 2.51 4.41 7.96
C LEU A 286 2.86 3.10 8.67
N TYR A 287 3.96 3.13 9.43
CA TYR A 287 4.47 1.98 10.17
C TYR A 287 5.00 2.39 11.56
N PRO A 288 4.12 2.69 12.53
CA PRO A 288 4.55 3.04 13.89
C PRO A 288 5.40 1.93 14.51
N ILE A 289 6.62 2.29 14.96
CA ILE A 289 7.67 1.32 15.30
C ILE A 289 7.23 0.21 16.25
N LEU A 290 6.43 0.50 17.28
CA LEU A 290 5.99 -0.50 18.26
C LEU A 290 5.14 -1.61 17.61
N VAL A 291 4.24 -1.22 16.71
CA VAL A 291 3.38 -2.16 15.99
C VAL A 291 4.19 -2.94 14.96
N THR A 292 5.08 -2.25 14.23
CA THR A 292 5.96 -2.88 13.23
C THR A 292 6.85 -3.98 13.83
N VAL A 293 7.40 -3.76 15.04
CA VAL A 293 8.21 -4.78 15.73
C VAL A 293 7.37 -5.84 16.47
N GLY A 294 6.05 -5.88 16.23
CA GLY A 294 5.15 -6.93 16.71
C GLY A 294 4.68 -6.78 18.16
N GLN A 295 4.76 -5.58 18.75
CA GLN A 295 4.17 -5.38 20.08
C GLN A 295 2.63 -5.43 20.02
N PRO A 296 1.97 -6.02 21.04
CA PRO A 296 0.52 -5.96 21.18
C PRO A 296 0.00 -4.53 21.14
N TYR A 297 -1.05 -4.29 20.36
CA TYR A 297 -1.72 -2.99 20.28
C TYR A 297 -2.75 -2.83 21.41
N THR A 298 -2.25 -2.82 22.65
CA THR A 298 -3.07 -2.72 23.86
C THR A 298 -2.47 -1.72 24.85
N GLY A 299 -3.24 -1.31 25.86
CA GLY A 299 -2.77 -0.46 26.96
C GLY A 299 -1.94 0.75 26.52
N ALA A 300 -0.72 0.85 27.07
CA ALA A 300 0.19 1.95 26.76
C ALA A 300 0.66 1.96 25.30
N THR A 301 0.88 0.81 24.68
CA THR A 301 1.28 0.71 23.26
C THR A 301 0.22 1.33 22.36
N ARG A 302 -1.06 1.05 22.63
CA ARG A 302 -2.19 1.67 21.91
C ARG A 302 -2.18 3.19 22.07
N SER A 303 -2.05 3.69 23.29
CA SER A 303 -2.03 5.13 23.56
C SER A 303 -0.88 5.86 22.87
N LEU A 304 0.33 5.31 22.94
CA LEU A 304 1.51 5.88 22.28
C LEU A 304 1.39 5.84 20.76
N THR A 305 0.91 4.72 20.21
CA THR A 305 0.72 4.58 18.78
C THR A 305 -0.34 5.53 18.26
N ARG A 306 -1.46 5.74 18.97
CA ARG A 306 -2.46 6.76 18.61
C ARG A 306 -1.89 8.18 18.57
N ALA A 307 -0.96 8.51 19.46
CA ALA A 307 -0.25 9.79 19.40
C ALA A 307 0.64 9.90 18.15
N VAL A 308 1.27 8.79 17.72
CA VAL A 308 2.03 8.71 16.47
C VAL A 308 1.10 8.86 15.25
N LEU A 309 -0.04 8.17 15.22
CA LEU A 309 -1.05 8.30 14.15
C LEU A 309 -1.48 9.76 13.98
N GLU A 310 -1.79 10.42 15.08
CA GLU A 310 -2.23 11.81 15.05
C GLU A 310 -1.10 12.79 14.65
N LYS A 311 0.15 12.51 15.04
CA LYS A 311 1.31 13.26 14.57
C LYS A 311 1.51 13.08 13.07
N TRP A 312 1.49 11.84 12.59
CA TRP A 312 1.62 11.48 11.18
C TRP A 312 0.53 12.14 10.34
N ARG A 313 -0.73 12.11 10.82
CA ARG A 313 -1.87 12.75 10.17
C ARG A 313 -1.61 14.23 9.91
N ARG A 314 -1.28 14.97 10.97
CA ARG A 314 -1.05 16.43 10.86
C ARG A 314 0.13 16.74 9.95
N ALA A 315 1.23 15.99 10.08
CA ALA A 315 2.42 16.19 9.27
C ALA A 315 2.12 16.00 7.78
N ASN A 316 1.43 14.92 7.41
CA ASN A 316 1.18 14.60 5.99
C ASN A 316 0.06 15.45 5.38
N GLN A 317 -0.95 15.87 6.14
CA GLN A 317 -1.92 16.87 5.65
C GLN A 317 -1.23 18.20 5.34
N GLU A 318 -0.26 18.62 6.18
CA GLU A 318 0.49 19.85 5.92
C GLU A 318 1.36 19.75 4.68
N VAL A 319 2.05 18.61 4.50
CA VAL A 319 2.87 18.37 3.29
C VAL A 319 2.00 18.34 2.04
N ALA A 320 0.86 17.63 2.05
CA ALA A 320 -0.05 17.57 0.91
C ALA A 320 -0.55 18.97 0.49
N ARG A 321 -0.90 19.83 1.45
CA ARG A 321 -1.27 21.24 1.16
C ARG A 321 -0.11 22.03 0.58
N ARG A 322 1.08 21.89 1.16
CA ARG A 322 2.30 22.60 0.69
C ARG A 322 2.67 22.19 -0.73
N LEU A 323 2.43 20.93 -1.10
CA LEU A 323 2.70 20.41 -2.44
C LEU A 323 1.52 20.62 -3.42
N ASP A 324 0.38 21.14 -2.96
CA ASP A 324 -0.87 21.21 -3.73
C ASP A 324 -1.23 19.88 -4.42
N ALA A 325 -1.08 18.78 -3.68
CA ALA A 325 -1.21 17.42 -4.18
C ALA A 325 -2.29 16.65 -3.40
N PRO A 326 -3.00 15.71 -4.04
CA PRO A 326 -3.76 14.71 -3.32
C PRO A 326 -2.89 13.86 -2.41
N LEU A 327 -3.50 13.35 -1.34
CA LEU A 327 -2.86 12.48 -0.36
C LEU A 327 -3.46 11.07 -0.46
N LEU A 328 -2.59 10.08 -0.56
CA LEU A 328 -2.92 8.65 -0.59
C LEU A 328 -2.04 7.92 0.43
N LEU A 329 -2.61 7.03 1.25
CA LEU A 329 -1.77 6.18 2.11
C LEU A 329 -1.32 4.96 1.31
N GLY A 330 -0.07 4.98 0.81
CA GLY A 330 0.46 3.95 -0.09
C GLY A 330 0.66 2.58 0.56
N GLU A 331 0.99 2.57 1.86
CA GLU A 331 1.14 1.35 2.63
C GLU A 331 0.85 1.57 4.12
N PHE A 332 0.16 0.61 4.71
CA PHE A 332 0.12 0.35 6.15
C PHE A 332 -0.25 -1.11 6.37
N GLY A 333 0.18 -1.68 7.49
CA GLY A 333 -0.18 -3.05 7.84
C GLY A 333 0.52 -3.51 9.10
N LEU A 334 0.14 -4.70 9.56
CA LEU A 334 0.77 -5.40 10.68
C LEU A 334 0.42 -6.88 10.64
N ASN A 335 1.08 -7.65 11.51
CA ASN A 335 0.61 -8.99 11.83
C ASN A 335 -0.73 -8.92 12.59
N ALA A 336 -1.83 -9.20 11.89
CA ALA A 336 -3.20 -9.19 12.38
C ALA A 336 -3.51 -10.24 13.46
N THR A 337 -2.59 -11.19 13.69
CA THR A 337 -2.73 -12.20 14.75
C THR A 337 -2.27 -11.72 16.13
N VAL A 338 -1.60 -10.57 16.19
CA VAL A 338 -1.13 -9.97 17.44
C VAL A 338 -2.31 -9.37 18.22
N PRO A 339 -2.37 -9.47 19.56
CA PRO A 339 -3.49 -8.92 20.33
C PRO A 339 -3.71 -7.42 20.09
N GLY A 340 -4.96 -7.05 19.80
CA GLY A 340 -5.36 -5.67 19.48
C GLY A 340 -5.03 -5.24 18.05
N ALA A 341 -4.45 -6.09 17.21
CA ALA A 341 -4.03 -5.70 15.86
C ALA A 341 -5.17 -5.19 14.98
N LEU A 342 -6.36 -5.81 15.08
CA LEU A 342 -7.53 -5.39 14.31
C LEU A 342 -8.04 -4.00 14.76
N ASP A 343 -7.95 -3.67 16.05
CA ASP A 343 -8.25 -2.32 16.55
C ASP A 343 -7.31 -1.26 15.96
N TYR A 344 -6.06 -1.62 15.64
CA TYR A 344 -5.14 -0.71 14.94
C TYR A 344 -5.61 -0.45 13.51
N VAL A 345 -6.05 -1.49 12.79
CA VAL A 345 -6.61 -1.35 11.43
C VAL A 345 -7.83 -0.44 11.46
N ASP A 346 -8.71 -0.60 12.46
CA ASP A 346 -9.85 0.29 12.66
C ASP A 346 -9.44 1.73 12.98
N ASP A 347 -8.44 1.92 13.84
CA ASP A 347 -7.94 3.26 14.18
C ASP A 347 -7.31 3.98 12.96
N VAL A 348 -6.58 3.26 12.11
CA VAL A 348 -5.99 3.81 10.87
C VAL A 348 -7.07 4.11 9.83
N THR A 349 -7.99 3.18 9.56
CA THR A 349 -9.05 3.41 8.57
C THR A 349 -10.03 4.50 9.02
N ALA A 350 -10.33 4.61 10.31
CA ALA A 350 -11.11 5.73 10.83
C ALA A 350 -10.35 7.07 10.74
N MET A 351 -9.02 7.05 10.87
CA MET A 351 -8.19 8.23 10.66
C MET A 351 -8.21 8.68 9.20
N THR A 352 -8.07 7.76 8.23
CA THR A 352 -8.10 8.07 6.80
C THR A 352 -9.47 8.57 6.36
N ASP A 353 -10.57 8.03 6.89
CA ASP A 353 -11.94 8.56 6.70
C ASP A 353 -12.04 10.04 7.15
N ARG A 354 -11.50 10.37 8.34
CA ARG A 354 -11.46 11.77 8.84
C ARG A 354 -10.53 12.68 8.03
N MET A 355 -9.52 12.11 7.39
CA MET A 355 -8.60 12.85 6.53
C MET A 355 -9.18 13.08 5.14
N GLY A 356 -10.11 12.24 4.71
CA GLY A 356 -10.65 12.28 3.36
C GLY A 356 -9.76 11.55 2.36
N ILE A 357 -9.01 10.52 2.76
CA ILE A 357 -8.01 9.87 1.88
C ILE A 357 -8.26 8.38 1.72
N GLY A 358 -7.83 7.87 0.57
CA GLY A 358 -7.71 6.43 0.33
C GLY A 358 -6.48 5.81 1.01
N TRP A 359 -6.41 4.48 0.98
CA TRP A 359 -5.32 3.67 1.50
C TRP A 359 -5.17 2.37 0.71
N LEU A 360 -3.93 1.86 0.68
CA LEU A 360 -3.57 0.58 0.08
C LEU A 360 -2.89 -0.26 1.16
N TYR A 361 -3.55 -1.33 1.60
CA TYR A 361 -3.08 -2.14 2.73
C TYR A 361 -1.93 -3.06 2.32
N TRP A 362 -0.92 -3.21 3.17
CA TRP A 362 0.20 -4.13 3.00
C TRP A 362 -0.04 -5.42 3.78
N SER A 363 -0.35 -6.55 3.14
CA SER A 363 -0.50 -6.79 1.69
C SER A 363 -1.58 -7.84 1.43
N ASN A 364 -1.73 -8.28 0.18
CA ASN A 364 -2.64 -9.36 -0.18
C ASN A 364 -2.08 -10.79 0.02
N ASP A 365 -0.89 -10.95 0.60
CA ASP A 365 -0.29 -12.27 0.77
C ASP A 365 -1.03 -13.10 1.85
N PRO A 366 -1.30 -14.40 1.62
CA PRO A 366 -1.96 -15.25 2.62
C PRO A 366 -1.13 -15.37 3.90
N GLY A 367 -1.80 -15.25 5.05
CA GLY A 367 -1.18 -15.42 6.37
C GLY A 367 -1.46 -14.27 7.31
N GLY A 368 -0.64 -14.14 8.36
CA GLY A 368 -0.91 -13.24 9.48
C GLY A 368 -0.94 -11.75 9.12
N TRP A 369 -0.36 -11.33 7.99
CA TRP A 369 -0.37 -9.93 7.57
C TRP A 369 -1.48 -9.60 6.58
N GLY A 370 -2.00 -10.57 5.84
CA GLY A 370 -2.96 -10.31 4.75
C GLY A 370 -4.38 -10.80 5.05
N PRO A 371 -5.36 -10.41 4.23
CA PRO A 371 -6.76 -10.72 4.44
C PRO A 371 -7.14 -12.14 4.02
N TYR A 372 -6.22 -12.90 3.41
CA TYR A 372 -6.44 -14.29 3.01
C TYR A 372 -5.93 -15.23 4.10
N ALA A 373 -6.76 -16.24 4.42
CA ALA A 373 -6.35 -17.29 5.34
C ALA A 373 -5.16 -18.06 4.75
N PRO A 374 -4.21 -18.52 5.58
CA PRO A 374 -3.14 -19.38 5.09
C PRO A 374 -3.75 -20.66 4.48
N PRO A 375 -3.12 -21.26 3.45
CA PRO A 375 -3.56 -22.53 2.90
C PRO A 375 -3.70 -23.56 4.02
N LEU A 376 -4.81 -24.29 4.07
CA LEU A 376 -5.01 -25.40 5.02
C LEU A 376 -3.89 -26.43 4.79
N GLY A 377 -2.88 -26.43 5.66
CA GLY A 377 -1.77 -27.35 5.57
C GLY A 377 -2.20 -28.78 5.87
N ASP A 378 -1.63 -29.75 5.16
CA ASP A 378 -1.67 -31.17 5.48
C ASP A 378 -0.80 -31.50 6.71
N GLY A 379 -0.89 -30.72 7.79
CA GLY A 379 -0.18 -30.97 9.05
C GLY A 379 1.36 -31.07 8.96
N ARG A 380 2.00 -30.74 7.82
CA ARG A 380 3.46 -30.82 7.64
C ARG A 380 4.15 -29.48 7.38
N SER A 381 3.40 -28.40 7.16
CA SER A 381 3.94 -27.10 6.71
C SER A 381 4.19 -26.09 7.83
N GLU A 382 3.62 -26.25 9.03
CA GLU A 382 3.79 -25.28 10.14
C GLU A 382 5.23 -25.14 10.66
N HIS A 383 6.13 -26.08 10.34
CA HIS A 383 7.53 -25.97 10.73
C HIS A 383 8.46 -25.34 9.69
N ARG A 384 8.00 -25.05 8.46
CA ARG A 384 8.90 -24.56 7.40
C ARG A 384 8.92 -23.03 7.25
N GLN A 385 7.87 -22.31 7.63
CA GLN A 385 7.87 -20.83 7.63
C GLN A 385 8.53 -20.19 8.87
N GLN A 386 8.72 -20.94 9.97
CA GLN A 386 9.41 -20.45 11.17
C GLN A 386 10.88 -20.90 11.31
N GLN A 387 11.38 -21.81 10.46
CA GLN A 387 12.75 -22.37 10.57
C GLN A 387 13.67 -22.08 9.37
N GLY A 388 13.30 -21.17 8.48
CA GLY A 388 14.25 -20.60 7.49
C GLY A 388 15.40 -19.79 8.14
N ALA A 389 15.33 -19.54 9.45
CA ALA A 389 16.30 -18.77 10.22
C ALA A 389 17.40 -19.60 10.91
N GLN A 390 17.51 -20.92 10.68
CA GLN A 390 18.56 -21.73 11.29
C GLN A 390 19.04 -22.85 10.36
N ARG A 391 20.10 -22.58 9.57
CA ARG A 391 21.16 -23.56 9.22
C ARG A 391 22.25 -22.89 8.37
N SER A 392 23.45 -22.76 8.95
CA SER A 392 24.70 -22.53 8.22
C SER A 392 25.13 -23.82 7.50
N PRO A 393 25.89 -23.76 6.39
CA PRO A 393 26.38 -24.96 5.73
C PRO A 393 27.73 -25.38 6.34
N GLU A 394 27.75 -26.53 7.03
CA GLU A 394 29.00 -27.28 7.25
C GLU A 394 29.07 -28.47 6.28
N THR A 395 30.11 -28.40 5.46
CA THR A 395 30.90 -29.44 4.77
C THR A 395 30.34 -30.85 4.57
N SER A 396 30.36 -31.25 3.30
CA SER A 396 30.18 -32.58 2.71
C SER A 396 31.20 -33.64 3.15
N ASN A 397 30.74 -34.89 3.36
CA ASN A 397 31.26 -36.08 2.67
C ASN A 397 30.34 -37.32 2.81
N PRO A 398 30.37 -38.29 1.85
CA PRO A 398 29.29 -39.27 1.64
C PRO A 398 29.66 -40.72 2.01
N THR A 399 28.68 -41.52 2.47
CA THR A 399 28.78 -43.00 2.43
C THR A 399 27.41 -43.70 2.31
N LEU A 400 27.17 -44.25 1.12
CA LEU A 400 26.63 -45.57 0.73
C LEU A 400 25.53 -46.34 1.51
N LEU A 401 24.56 -46.78 0.70
CA LEU A 401 23.87 -48.10 0.63
C LEU A 401 22.76 -48.44 1.63
N GLY A 402 21.62 -48.91 1.08
CA GLY A 402 20.64 -49.70 1.81
C GLY A 402 19.26 -49.72 1.18
N ASP A 403 19.06 -50.63 0.23
CA ASP A 403 17.79 -51.01 -0.39
C ASP A 403 16.79 -51.59 0.64
N GLY A 404 15.49 -51.45 0.41
CA GLY A 404 14.47 -52.04 1.29
C GLY A 404 13.04 -51.56 1.08
N ARG A 405 12.32 -52.24 0.17
CA ARG A 405 10.86 -52.20 0.11
C ARG A 405 10.25 -52.82 1.37
N SER A 406 9.23 -52.17 1.95
CA SER A 406 8.09 -52.90 2.52
C SER A 406 6.81 -52.07 2.49
N GLU A 407 5.77 -52.69 1.94
CA GLU A 407 4.39 -52.26 2.04
C GLU A 407 3.89 -52.54 3.46
N HIS A 408 3.30 -51.55 4.13
CA HIS A 408 2.33 -51.79 5.20
C HIS A 408 1.22 -50.75 5.17
N ARG A 409 0.07 -51.17 4.63
CA ARG A 409 -1.24 -50.61 4.97
C ARG A 409 -1.42 -50.79 6.48
N HIS A 410 -1.77 -49.75 7.24
CA HIS A 410 -2.56 -49.91 8.47
C HIS A 410 -3.44 -48.66 8.74
N ALA A 411 -4.73 -48.99 8.88
CA ALA A 411 -5.89 -48.29 9.41
C ALA A 411 -5.70 -46.93 10.07
N ALA A 412 -6.46 -45.96 9.55
CA ALA A 412 -6.80 -44.72 10.21
C ALA A 412 -7.60 -44.99 11.50
N THR A 413 -7.09 -44.52 12.63
CA THR A 413 -7.89 -44.26 13.83
C THR A 413 -7.90 -42.75 14.06
N ARG A 414 -9.04 -42.11 13.75
CA ARG A 414 -9.32 -40.72 14.10
C ARG A 414 -9.36 -40.62 15.62
N ARG A 415 -8.37 -39.97 16.24
CA ARG A 415 -8.52 -39.40 17.58
C ARG A 415 -9.09 -38.00 17.41
N ALA A 416 -10.28 -37.79 17.98
CA ALA A 416 -10.94 -36.50 18.06
C ALA A 416 -10.05 -35.49 18.81
N ALA A 417 -9.71 -34.39 18.16
CA ALA A 417 -9.17 -33.21 18.82
C ALA A 417 -10.29 -32.47 19.55
N LYS A 418 -9.95 -31.86 20.68
CA LYS A 418 -10.87 -31.12 21.57
C LYS A 418 -11.34 -29.81 20.91
N PRO A 419 -12.56 -29.32 21.20
CA PRO A 419 -13.05 -28.07 20.66
C PRO A 419 -12.45 -26.88 21.43
N GLY A 420 -11.75 -26.01 20.71
CA GLY A 420 -11.24 -24.73 21.21
C GLY A 420 -10.77 -23.90 20.01
N ASP A 421 -11.58 -22.90 19.65
CA ASP A 421 -11.30 -21.79 18.74
C ASP A 421 -10.82 -22.11 17.31
N GLU A 422 -11.53 -23.00 16.60
CA GLU A 422 -11.60 -22.90 15.13
C GLU A 422 -12.62 -21.80 14.77
N GLN A 423 -12.16 -20.55 14.66
CA GLN A 423 -12.91 -19.54 13.90
C GLN A 423 -13.04 -20.09 12.48
N SER A 424 -14.27 -20.38 12.07
CA SER A 424 -14.60 -20.94 10.77
C SER A 424 -14.06 -20.05 9.65
N ASN A 425 -13.06 -20.54 8.91
CA ASN A 425 -12.58 -19.94 7.66
C ASN A 425 -13.62 -20.16 6.55
N GLU A 426 -14.78 -19.51 6.65
CA GLU A 426 -15.74 -19.50 5.55
C GLU A 426 -15.13 -18.73 4.37
N GLY A 427 -14.86 -19.42 3.26
CA GLY A 427 -14.49 -18.81 1.98
C GLY A 427 -13.02 -18.38 1.81
N GLY A 428 -12.09 -18.82 2.68
CA GLY A 428 -10.65 -18.57 2.49
C GLY A 428 -10.13 -17.20 2.96
N TRP A 429 -10.94 -16.46 3.72
CA TRP A 429 -10.59 -15.14 4.26
C TRP A 429 -10.18 -15.22 5.74
N ALA A 430 -9.25 -14.37 6.15
CA ALA A 430 -8.87 -14.15 7.54
C ALA A 430 -9.76 -13.06 8.19
N PRO A 431 -9.85 -12.98 9.53
CA PRO A 431 -10.63 -11.96 10.23
C PRO A 431 -10.30 -10.52 9.83
N LEU A 432 -9.07 -10.25 9.40
CA LEU A 432 -8.65 -8.95 8.87
C LEU A 432 -9.55 -8.46 7.71
N ALA A 433 -10.09 -9.37 6.89
CA ALA A 433 -10.97 -9.02 5.78
C ALA A 433 -12.24 -8.28 6.23
N ASP A 434 -12.76 -8.57 7.43
CA ASP A 434 -13.93 -7.88 7.99
C ASP A 434 -13.63 -6.43 8.37
N HIS A 435 -12.41 -6.15 8.83
CA HIS A 435 -11.97 -4.82 9.21
C HIS A 435 -11.64 -3.94 7.98
N LEU A 436 -11.19 -4.57 6.88
CA LEU A 436 -10.92 -3.87 5.63
C LEU A 436 -12.20 -3.64 4.79
N ALA A 437 -13.20 -4.53 4.89
CA ALA A 437 -14.46 -4.45 4.15
C ALA A 437 -15.43 -3.40 4.75
N ARG A 438 -15.10 -2.12 4.59
CA ARG A 438 -15.85 -0.99 5.17
C ARG A 438 -16.77 -0.31 4.16
N PRO A 439 -17.94 0.22 4.55
CA PRO A 439 -18.75 1.07 3.67
C PRO A 439 -18.04 2.40 3.38
N TYR A 440 -17.94 2.80 2.12
CA TYR A 440 -17.25 4.05 1.74
C TYR A 440 -17.71 4.57 0.36
N PRO A 441 -17.55 5.89 0.08
CA PRO A 441 -17.68 6.40 -1.28
C PRO A 441 -16.47 6.00 -2.13
N ARG A 442 -16.66 5.25 -3.22
CA ARG A 442 -15.58 4.86 -4.15
C ARG A 442 -15.15 6.03 -5.04
N ALA A 443 -16.14 6.76 -5.55
CA ALA A 443 -15.97 7.94 -6.41
C ALA A 443 -17.09 8.94 -6.10
N ILE A 444 -16.75 10.22 -5.96
CA ILE A 444 -17.69 11.29 -5.60
C ILE A 444 -17.82 12.26 -6.78
N ALA A 445 -19.04 12.46 -7.26
CA ALA A 445 -19.37 13.39 -8.34
C ALA A 445 -19.40 14.85 -7.87
N GLY A 446 -18.31 15.31 -7.26
CA GLY A 446 -18.18 16.65 -6.70
C GLY A 446 -16.93 16.79 -5.82
N GLU A 447 -16.88 17.89 -5.07
CA GLU A 447 -15.82 18.18 -4.11
C GLU A 447 -16.18 17.60 -2.73
N PRO A 448 -15.45 16.58 -2.23
CA PRO A 448 -15.78 15.94 -0.96
C PRO A 448 -15.63 16.91 0.22
N VAL A 449 -16.63 16.93 1.10
CA VAL A 449 -16.62 17.74 2.33
C VAL A 449 -16.36 16.88 3.56
N ARG A 450 -16.96 15.68 3.63
CA ARG A 450 -16.71 14.64 4.65
C ARG A 450 -17.55 13.39 4.36
N TRP A 451 -17.16 12.26 4.95
CA TRP A 451 -18.02 11.08 5.07
C TRP A 451 -17.79 10.37 6.40
N GLY A 452 -18.68 9.43 6.71
CA GLY A 452 -18.52 8.55 7.84
C GLY A 452 -19.59 7.47 7.88
N PHE A 453 -19.24 6.36 8.51
CA PHE A 453 -20.16 5.25 8.78
C PHE A 453 -20.35 5.09 10.29
N ALA A 454 -21.59 5.20 10.74
CA ALA A 454 -21.97 4.99 12.13
C ALA A 454 -23.42 4.48 12.20
N ASP A 455 -23.72 3.64 13.18
CA ASP A 455 -25.07 3.14 13.46
C ASP A 455 -25.79 2.57 12.22
N GLY A 456 -25.07 1.80 11.39
CA GLY A 456 -25.61 1.18 10.16
C GLY A 456 -25.90 2.18 9.03
N THR A 457 -25.40 3.40 9.13
CA THR A 457 -25.64 4.48 8.17
C THR A 457 -24.33 5.02 7.61
N LEU A 458 -24.16 4.96 6.29
CA LEU A 458 -23.11 5.70 5.57
C LEU A 458 -23.66 7.07 5.19
N LYS A 459 -23.00 8.14 5.63
CA LYS A 459 -23.34 9.52 5.26
C LYS A 459 -22.18 10.18 4.54
N ILE A 460 -22.46 10.83 3.42
CA ILE A 460 -21.46 11.55 2.61
C ILE A 460 -21.98 12.95 2.32
N GLU A 461 -21.10 13.92 2.47
CA GLU A 461 -21.36 15.33 2.17
C GLU A 461 -20.31 15.82 1.17
N PHE A 462 -20.78 16.48 0.12
CA PHE A 462 -19.93 17.06 -0.92
C PHE A 462 -20.58 18.30 -1.54
N ARG A 463 -19.82 19.06 -2.30
CA ARG A 463 -20.33 20.17 -3.11
C ARG A 463 -20.31 19.79 -4.59
N THR A 464 -21.35 20.16 -5.32
CA THR A 464 -21.38 19.99 -6.79
C THR A 464 -20.20 20.72 -7.42
N LYS A 465 -19.57 20.12 -8.43
CA LYS A 465 -18.40 20.67 -9.14
C LYS A 465 -18.65 20.66 -10.65
N SER A 466 -18.29 21.76 -11.32
CA SER A 466 -18.41 21.86 -12.77
C SER A 466 -17.47 20.88 -13.49
N GLY A 467 -17.91 20.35 -14.63
CA GLY A 467 -17.08 19.45 -15.44
C GLY A 467 -16.92 18.05 -14.87
N VAL A 468 -17.69 17.69 -13.84
CA VAL A 468 -17.75 16.33 -13.29
C VAL A 468 -18.93 15.60 -13.89
N ALA A 469 -18.69 14.39 -14.41
CA ALA A 469 -19.70 13.52 -15.00
C ALA A 469 -19.83 12.21 -14.20
N GLY A 470 -20.91 11.46 -14.46
CA GLY A 470 -21.16 10.16 -13.87
C GLY A 470 -21.74 10.21 -12.44
N PRO A 471 -22.02 9.03 -11.85
CA PRO A 471 -22.60 8.92 -10.53
C PRO A 471 -21.55 9.04 -9.42
N THR A 472 -22.01 9.43 -8.23
CA THR A 472 -21.33 9.08 -6.98
C THR A 472 -21.53 7.60 -6.70
N GLU A 473 -20.45 6.85 -6.50
CA GLU A 473 -20.47 5.40 -6.26
C GLU A 473 -20.18 5.06 -4.80
N LEU A 474 -21.01 4.21 -4.18
CA LEU A 474 -20.89 3.81 -2.79
C LEU A 474 -20.70 2.30 -2.70
N PHE A 475 -19.63 1.83 -2.06
CA PHE A 475 -19.52 0.42 -1.69
C PHE A 475 -20.24 0.17 -0.36
N LEU A 476 -21.14 -0.83 -0.35
CA LEU A 476 -22.02 -1.16 0.76
C LEU A 476 -21.93 -2.67 1.08
N PRO A 477 -20.93 -3.09 1.89
CA PRO A 477 -20.61 -4.49 2.13
C PRO A 477 -21.75 -5.24 2.81
N ARG A 478 -21.87 -6.55 2.53
CA ARG A 478 -22.94 -7.40 3.10
C ARG A 478 -22.95 -7.41 4.63
N GLY A 479 -21.79 -7.37 5.27
CA GLY A 479 -21.69 -7.35 6.74
C GLY A 479 -22.36 -6.15 7.40
N ALA A 480 -22.34 -4.98 6.75
CA ALA A 480 -22.99 -3.77 7.23
C ALA A 480 -24.39 -3.54 6.62
N PHE A 481 -24.64 -4.09 5.44
CA PHE A 481 -25.89 -3.93 4.67
C PHE A 481 -26.37 -5.31 4.20
N PRO A 482 -27.00 -6.13 5.05
CA PRO A 482 -27.38 -7.50 4.69
C PRO A 482 -28.44 -7.54 3.56
N ALA A 483 -29.33 -6.56 3.53
CA ALA A 483 -30.35 -6.38 2.50
C ALA A 483 -29.95 -5.32 1.45
N THR A 484 -30.84 -5.08 0.48
CA THR A 484 -30.70 -3.93 -0.43
C THR A 484 -30.76 -2.63 0.38
N PRO A 485 -29.76 -1.75 0.25
CA PRO A 485 -29.70 -0.52 1.04
C PRO A 485 -30.75 0.49 0.57
N THR A 486 -31.31 1.25 1.51
CA THR A 486 -32.08 2.46 1.17
C THR A 486 -31.12 3.63 1.05
N VAL A 487 -31.10 4.29 -0.10
CA VAL A 487 -30.25 5.46 -0.37
C VAL A 487 -31.11 6.69 -0.60
N ASN A 488 -30.87 7.75 0.17
CA ASN A 488 -31.57 9.03 0.08
C ASN A 488 -30.59 10.17 -0.18
N CYS A 489 -31.04 11.19 -0.89
CA CYS A 489 -30.27 12.39 -1.21
C CYS A 489 -30.98 13.64 -0.69
N SER A 490 -30.23 14.68 -0.31
CA SER A 490 -30.79 15.99 0.06
C SER A 490 -31.35 16.78 -1.13
N THR A 491 -31.05 16.33 -2.35
CA THR A 491 -31.54 16.87 -3.63
C THR A 491 -32.16 15.73 -4.43
N PRO A 492 -33.02 15.99 -5.43
CA PRO A 492 -33.51 14.95 -6.32
C PRO A 492 -32.35 14.13 -6.92
N CYS A 493 -32.45 12.80 -6.82
CA CYS A 493 -31.45 11.88 -7.35
C CYS A 493 -32.10 10.58 -7.81
N GLU A 494 -31.43 9.90 -8.73
CA GLU A 494 -31.73 8.54 -9.13
C GLU A 494 -30.65 7.61 -8.58
N VAL A 495 -31.07 6.46 -8.06
CA VAL A 495 -30.16 5.48 -7.47
C VAL A 495 -30.30 4.16 -8.22
N SER A 496 -29.17 3.63 -8.68
CA SER A 496 -29.07 2.25 -9.19
C SER A 496 -28.25 1.40 -8.23
N TRP A 497 -28.61 0.12 -8.12
CA TRP A 497 -27.99 -0.82 -7.18
C TRP A 497 -27.47 -2.05 -7.93
N ASP A 498 -26.16 -2.29 -7.81
CA ASP A 498 -25.53 -3.51 -8.28
C ASP A 498 -25.33 -4.46 -7.09
N GLY A 499 -26.22 -5.46 -6.97
CA GLY A 499 -26.17 -6.44 -5.90
C GLY A 499 -24.98 -7.41 -5.98
N GLY A 500 -24.39 -7.58 -7.17
CA GLY A 500 -23.22 -8.43 -7.39
C GLY A 500 -21.94 -7.75 -6.88
N ARG A 501 -21.71 -6.51 -7.31
CA ARG A 501 -20.56 -5.68 -6.88
C ARG A 501 -20.77 -4.99 -5.54
N ARG A 502 -22.01 -4.98 -5.03
CA ARG A 502 -22.40 -4.30 -3.78
C ARG A 502 -22.19 -2.78 -3.85
N VAL A 503 -22.50 -2.20 -5.00
CA VAL A 503 -22.25 -0.78 -5.30
C VAL A 503 -23.57 -0.08 -5.60
N ALA A 504 -23.82 1.05 -4.93
CA ALA A 504 -24.88 1.98 -5.29
C ALA A 504 -24.30 3.11 -6.14
N ALA A 505 -24.91 3.39 -7.29
CA ALA A 505 -24.57 4.53 -8.14
C ALA A 505 -25.69 5.58 -8.05
N VAL A 506 -25.32 6.78 -7.59
CA VAL A 506 -26.24 7.89 -7.32
C VAL A 506 -26.02 9.01 -8.34
N HIS A 507 -27.04 9.25 -9.17
CA HIS A 507 -27.07 10.31 -10.16
C HIS A 507 -27.89 11.49 -9.62
N LEU A 508 -27.29 12.68 -9.57
CA LEU A 508 -28.02 13.90 -9.21
C LEU A 508 -28.80 14.42 -10.43
N GLY A 509 -30.01 14.96 -10.23
CA GLY A 509 -30.78 15.59 -11.30
C GLY A 509 -30.18 16.92 -11.79
N GLU A 510 -30.42 17.30 -13.06
CA GLU A 510 -30.02 18.61 -13.60
C GLU A 510 -30.86 19.78 -13.02
N PRO A 511 -30.32 21.02 -12.95
CA PRO A 511 -28.94 21.45 -13.17
C PRO A 511 -28.23 21.72 -11.82
N THR A 512 -27.13 21.02 -11.58
CA THR A 512 -26.31 21.20 -10.38
C THR A 512 -25.39 22.40 -10.54
N THR A 513 -25.92 23.60 -10.29
CA THR A 513 -25.13 24.82 -10.07
C THR A 513 -23.90 24.46 -9.21
N PRO A 514 -22.66 24.84 -9.56
CA PRO A 514 -21.48 24.50 -8.75
C PRO A 514 -21.59 25.05 -7.33
N GLY A 515 -21.06 24.31 -6.35
CA GLY A 515 -21.01 24.72 -4.94
C GLY A 515 -22.23 24.34 -4.11
N ILE A 516 -23.26 23.71 -4.70
CA ILE A 516 -24.47 23.28 -3.98
C ILE A 516 -24.10 22.12 -3.04
N PRO A 517 -24.41 22.22 -1.73
CA PRO A 517 -24.17 21.15 -0.79
C PRO A 517 -25.14 19.99 -1.03
N VAL A 518 -24.59 18.79 -1.15
CA VAL A 518 -25.33 17.54 -1.33
C VAL A 518 -24.98 16.59 -0.20
N THR A 519 -26.01 15.97 0.37
CA THR A 519 -25.87 14.88 1.34
C THR A 519 -26.47 13.61 0.75
N ILE A 520 -25.71 12.51 0.75
CA ILE A 520 -26.20 11.17 0.46
C ILE A 520 -26.18 10.36 1.76
N THR A 521 -27.26 9.63 2.03
CA THR A 521 -27.40 8.74 3.19
C THR A 521 -27.79 7.35 2.72
N ALA A 522 -26.94 6.35 2.98
CA ALA A 522 -27.21 4.94 2.75
C ALA A 522 -27.49 4.25 4.10
N ARG A 523 -28.63 3.57 4.22
CA ARG A 523 -29.02 2.83 5.43
C ARG A 523 -29.27 1.36 5.15
N GLY A 524 -28.76 0.49 6.02
CA GLY A 524 -29.17 -0.91 6.06
C GLY A 524 -30.53 -1.02 6.73
N GLU A 525 -31.42 -1.85 6.18
CA GLU A 525 -32.59 -2.31 6.93
C GLU A 525 -32.10 -3.27 8.03
N ARG A 526 -32.59 -3.08 9.25
CA ARG A 526 -32.22 -3.88 10.42
C ARG A 526 -32.93 -5.22 10.44
#